data_AF-A0ABD4BAP1-F1
#
_entry.id   AF-A0ABD4BAP1-F1
#
_cell.length_a   1.000
_cell.length_b   1.000
_cell.length_c   1.000
_cell.angle_alpha   90.00
_cell.angle_beta   90.00
_cell.angle_gamma   90.00
#
_symmetry.space_group_name_H-M   'P 1'
#
loop_
_entity.id
_entity.type
_entity.pdbx_description
1 polymer ?
#
loop_
_entity_poly.entity_id
_entity_poly.type
_entity_poly.pdbx_seq_one_letter_code
_entity_poly.pdbx_strand_id
1 'polypeptide(L)' 'AGRYAGRKPDTKMHERVIALKSGGCSIAETARLAGVSVSQVKRVWAQNQTKDKV' A
#
# COMPACT_ATOMS: atom_id res chain seq x y z
N ALA A 1 -11.72 16.08 -25.50
CA ALA A 1 -11.02 16.10 -24.19
C ALA A 1 -10.94 14.66 -23.67
N GLY A 2 -9.79 14.18 -23.18
CA GLY A 2 -9.71 12.85 -22.56
C GLY A 2 -8.49 12.01 -22.87
N ARG A 3 -7.30 12.36 -22.33
CA ARG A 3 -6.14 11.45 -22.39
C ARG A 3 -5.26 11.45 -21.14
N TYR A 4 -5.85 11.57 -19.95
CA TYR A 4 -5.16 11.09 -18.75
C TYR A 4 -5.73 9.73 -18.35
N ALA A 5 -5.04 8.66 -18.73
CA ALA A 5 -5.40 7.28 -18.38
C ALA A 5 -5.04 6.93 -16.91
N GLY A 6 -4.45 7.87 -16.17
CA GLY A 6 -3.94 7.64 -14.82
C GLY A 6 -2.55 7.01 -14.80
N ARG A 7 -1.85 7.20 -13.67
CA ARG A 7 -0.67 6.40 -13.35
C ARG A 7 -1.15 5.01 -12.93
N LYS A 8 -0.61 3.96 -13.57
CA LYS A 8 -0.90 2.58 -13.15
C LYS A 8 -0.43 2.40 -11.71
N PRO A 9 -1.29 1.91 -10.81
CA PRO A 9 -0.88 1.64 -9.44
C PRO A 9 0.20 0.56 -9.41
N ASP A 10 1.18 0.74 -8.54
CA ASP A 10 2.22 -0.26 -8.29
C ASP A 10 1.67 -1.34 -7.36
N THR A 11 1.05 -2.36 -7.96
CA THR A 11 0.39 -3.44 -7.24
C THR A 11 1.39 -4.31 -6.47
N LYS A 12 2.60 -4.50 -6.99
CA LYS A 12 3.65 -5.29 -6.33
C LYS A 12 4.11 -4.64 -5.03
N MET A 13 4.26 -3.32 -5.05
CA MET A 13 4.57 -2.57 -3.83
C MET A 13 3.43 -2.65 -2.81
N HIS A 14 2.16 -2.58 -3.28
CA HIS A 14 1.01 -2.72 -2.39
C HIS A 14 0.95 -4.12 -1.74
N GLU A 15 1.15 -5.18 -2.52
CA GLU A 15 1.19 -6.56 -2.05
C GLU A 15 2.28 -6.76 -0.98
N ARG A 16 3.48 -6.20 -1.20
CA ARG A 16 4.57 -6.25 -0.22
C ARG A 16 4.20 -5.54 1.08
N VAL A 17 3.60 -4.35 1.01
CA VAL A 17 3.13 -3.60 2.19
C VAL A 17 2.05 -4.38 2.94
N ILE A 18 1.08 -4.97 2.23
CA ILE A 18 0.00 -5.75 2.82
C ILE A 18 0.58 -6.96 3.54
N ALA A 19 1.43 -7.76 2.88
CA ALA A 19 2.05 -8.95 3.46
C ALA A 19 2.86 -8.65 4.74
N LEU A 20 3.64 -7.58 4.74
CA LEU A 20 4.40 -7.15 5.93
C LEU A 20 3.45 -6.70 7.06
N LYS A 21 2.40 -5.93 6.74
CA LYS A 21 1.46 -5.44 7.74
C LYS A 21 0.60 -6.54 8.35
N SER A 22 0.16 -7.52 7.55
CA SER A 22 -0.59 -8.69 8.02
C SER A 22 0.29 -9.64 8.83
N GLY A 23 1.60 -9.69 8.56
CA GLY A 23 2.60 -10.37 9.40
C GLY A 23 2.92 -9.68 10.73
N GLY A 24 2.19 -8.62 11.12
CA GLY A 24 2.37 -7.94 12.42
C GLY A 24 3.47 -6.87 12.44
N CYS A 25 4.09 -6.55 11.29
CA CYS A 25 5.13 -5.54 11.23
C CYS A 25 4.57 -4.12 11.54
N SER A 26 5.37 -3.29 12.21
CA SER A 26 5.01 -1.90 12.53
C SER A 26 4.99 -1.05 11.25
N ILE A 27 4.33 0.12 11.27
CA ILE A 27 4.26 0.99 10.09
C ILE A 27 5.65 1.49 9.69
N ALA A 28 6.47 1.90 10.65
CA ALA A 28 7.81 2.40 10.40
C ALA A 28 8.73 1.31 9.82
N GLU A 29 8.66 0.11 10.38
CA GLU A 29 9.48 -1.00 9.90
C GLU A 29 9.00 -1.50 8.52
N THR A 30 7.69 -1.54 8.29
CA THR A 30 7.13 -1.82 6.96
C THR A 30 7.61 -0.81 5.93
N ALA A 31 7.65 0.48 6.27
CA ALA A 31 8.12 1.53 5.38
C ALA A 31 9.59 1.32 4.99
N ARG A 32 10.45 1.00 5.97
CA ARG A 32 11.86 0.66 5.75
C ARG A 32 12.02 -0.57 4.84
N LEU A 33 11.34 -1.67 5.15
CA LEU A 33 11.46 -2.94 4.41
C LEU A 33 10.85 -2.87 3.01
N ALA A 34 9.75 -2.14 2.83
CA ALA A 34 9.11 -1.99 1.53
C ALA A 34 9.75 -0.89 0.67
N GLY A 35 10.64 -0.05 1.23
CA GLY A 35 11.28 1.06 0.52
C GLY A 35 10.32 2.20 0.18
N VAL A 36 9.32 2.45 1.04
CA VAL A 36 8.28 3.47 0.82
C VAL A 36 8.11 4.37 2.03
N SER A 37 7.41 5.49 1.86
CA SER A 37 7.11 6.38 2.98
C SER A 37 6.08 5.78 3.95
N VAL A 38 6.15 6.18 5.21
CA VAL A 38 5.15 5.86 6.25
C VAL A 38 3.74 6.22 5.80
N SER A 39 3.57 7.38 5.14
CA SER A 39 2.29 7.83 4.61
C SER A 39 1.74 6.89 3.54
N GLN A 40 2.62 6.31 2.72
CA GLN A 40 2.25 5.35 1.70
C GLN A 40 1.80 4.03 2.31
N VAL A 41 2.50 3.55 3.34
CA VAL A 41 2.07 2.37 4.12
C VAL A 41 0.67 2.55 4.69
N LYS A 42 0.41 3.69 5.36
CA LYS A 42 -0.90 4.00 5.94
C LYS A 42 -2.01 4.02 4.87
N ARG A 43 -1.73 4.64 3.72
CA ARG A 43 -2.68 4.73 2.62
C ARG A 43 -3.04 3.35 2.06
N VAL A 44 -2.02 2.55 1.72
CA VAL A 44 -2.23 1.20 1.17
C VAL A 44 -2.97 0.32 2.15
N TRP A 45 -2.61 0.37 3.45
CA TRP A 45 -3.28 -0.41 4.48
C TRP A 45 -4.75 -0.05 4.63
N ALA A 46 -5.08 1.25 4.69
CA ALA A 46 -6.46 1.70 4.75
C ALA A 46 -7.25 1.24 3.51
N GLN A 47 -6.67 1.36 2.31
CA GLN A 47 -7.29 0.89 1.07
C GLN A 47 -7.55 -0.62 1.10
N ASN A 48 -6.63 -1.43 1.63
CA ASN A 48 -6.83 -2.87 1.80
C ASN A 48 -8.01 -3.17 2.73
N GLN A 49 -8.06 -2.52 3.90
CA GLN A 49 -9.15 -2.70 4.87
C GLN A 49 -10.52 -2.28 4.33
N THR A 50 -10.58 -1.32 3.40
CA THR A 50 -11.83 -0.97 2.72
C THR A 50 -12.25 -2.02 1.70
N LYS A 51 -11.30 -2.66 0.98
CA LYS A 51 -11.60 -3.71 0.00
C LYS A 51 -12.16 -4.98 0.65
N ASP A 52 -11.66 -5.34 1.83
CA ASP A 52 -12.12 -6.55 2.54
C ASP A 52 -13.53 -6.40 3.15
N LYS A 53 -14.06 -5.17 3.23
CA LYS A 53 -15.37 -4.86 3.81
C LYS A 53 -16.52 -4.83 2.79
N VAL A 54 -16.26 -5.18 1.53
CA VAL A 54 -17.24 -5.19 0.43
C VAL A 54 -17.64 -6.62 0.09
#